data_AF-A0A4Y2L4U3-F1
#
_entry.id   AF-A0A4Y2L4U3-F1
#
_cell.length_a   1.000
_cell.length_b   1.000
_cell.length_c   1.000
_cell.angle_alpha   90.00
_cell.angle_beta   90.00
_cell.angle_gamma   90.00
#
_symmetry.space_group_name_H-M   'P 1'
#
loop_
_entity.id
_entity.type
_entity.pdbx_description
1 polymer ?
#
loop_
_entity_poly.entity_id
_entity_poly.type
_entity_poly.pdbx_seq_one_letter_code
_entity_poly.pdbx_strand_id
1 'polypeptide(L)'
;MWVLNSNENLKNFKLCKTETSEIDGVLMKWFRSACAKNIPVSGVLLQEKAREVGESLGLETFKASNGWLEKFRTRHNISFKQICGEENL
;
A
#
# COMPACT_ATOMS: atom_id res chain seq x y z
N MET A 1 23.40 31.76 -16.73
CA MET A 1 22.82 30.93 -15.65
C MET A 1 21.32 30.86 -15.90
N TRP A 2 20.78 29.71 -16.28
CA TRP A 2 19.34 29.58 -16.46
C TRP A 2 18.66 29.57 -15.09
N VAL A 3 17.83 30.59 -14.88
CA VAL A 3 16.82 30.62 -13.83
C VAL A 3 15.64 29.79 -14.31
N LEU A 4 15.28 28.73 -13.58
CA LEU A 4 13.95 28.15 -13.65
C LEU A 4 13.23 28.42 -12.34
N ASN A 5 12.30 29.36 -12.45
CA ASN A 5 11.17 29.62 -11.60
C ASN A 5 10.14 28.46 -11.68
N SER A 6 9.36 28.30 -10.61
CA SER A 6 8.08 27.57 -10.48
C SER A 6 8.15 26.10 -10.03
N ASN A 7 7.79 25.83 -8.76
CA ASN A 7 6.40 25.52 -8.38
C ASN A 7 6.36 25.04 -6.91
N GLU A 8 5.66 25.78 -6.06
CA GLU A 8 5.32 25.43 -4.67
C GLU A 8 4.46 24.16 -4.63
N ASN A 9 5.05 22.96 -4.60
CA ASN A 9 4.29 21.73 -4.23
C ASN A 9 5.15 20.53 -3.79
N LEU A 10 6.41 20.74 -3.37
CA LEU A 10 7.31 19.64 -2.99
C LEU A 10 7.65 19.62 -1.49
N LYS A 11 6.66 19.85 -0.63
CA LYS A 11 6.81 19.57 0.82
C LYS A 11 6.18 18.24 1.26
N ASN A 12 5.39 17.57 0.40
CA ASN A 12 4.63 16.38 0.80
C ASN A 12 5.29 15.02 0.48
N PHE A 13 6.42 14.98 -0.22
CA PHE A 13 7.04 13.69 -0.60
C PHE A 13 7.84 13.02 0.53
N LYS A 14 8.09 13.74 1.63
CA LYS A 14 8.92 13.26 2.75
C LYS A 14 8.10 12.82 3.97
N LEU A 15 6.90 13.37 4.17
CA LEU A 15 6.02 12.99 5.29
C LEU A 15 5.29 11.67 5.02
N CYS A 16 4.82 11.45 3.79
CA CYS A 16 4.14 10.21 3.40
C CYS A 16 4.98 8.93 3.52
N LYS A 17 6.31 9.01 3.70
CA LYS A 17 7.17 7.82 3.86
C LYS A 17 7.04 7.19 5.25
N THR A 18 6.83 7.97 6.30
CA THR A 18 6.75 7.45 7.67
C THR A 18 5.38 6.84 7.95
N GLU A 19 4.31 7.56 7.63
CA GLU A 19 2.92 7.12 7.87
C GLU A 19 2.57 5.85 7.08
N THR A 20 3.03 5.77 5.82
CA THR A 20 2.78 4.56 5.01
C THR A 20 3.63 3.37 5.45
N SER A 21 4.76 3.57 6.14
CA SER A 21 5.62 2.46 6.58
C SER A 21 5.01 1.66 7.73
N GLU A 22 4.26 2.30 8.62
CA GLU A 22 3.57 1.61 9.71
C GLU A 22 2.42 0.74 9.17
N ILE A 23 1.59 1.32 8.29
CA ILE A 23 0.52 0.58 7.60
C ILE A 23 1.10 -0.58 6.79
N ASP A 24 2.18 -0.33 6.04
CA ASP A 24 2.85 -1.32 5.21
C ASP A 24 3.37 -2.52 6.04
N GLY A 25 3.96 -2.26 7.21
CA GLY A 25 4.42 -3.30 8.12
C GLY A 25 3.30 -4.16 8.72
N VAL A 26 2.21 -3.54 9.17
CA VAL A 26 1.03 -4.26 9.70
C VAL A 26 0.36 -5.06 8.59
N LEU A 27 0.16 -4.44 7.43
CA LEU A 27 -0.51 -5.06 6.30
C LEU A 27 0.28 -6.21 5.71
N MET A 28 1.62 -6.12 5.67
CA MET A 28 2.48 -7.22 5.24
C MET A 28 2.37 -8.44 6.17
N LYS A 29 2.32 -8.24 7.50
CA LYS A 29 2.10 -9.34 8.45
C LYS A 29 0.75 -10.02 8.23
N TRP A 30 -0.29 -9.21 8.00
CA TRP A 30 -1.61 -9.72 7.67
C TRP A 30 -1.62 -10.49 6.34
N PHE A 31 -1.00 -9.92 5.29
CA PHE A 31 -0.91 -10.53 3.97
C PHE A 31 -0.22 -11.89 4.01
N ARG A 32 0.91 -12.00 4.73
CA ARG A 32 1.61 -13.27 4.95
C ARG A 32 0.74 -14.30 5.67
N SER A 33 -0.03 -13.85 6.67
CA SER A 33 -0.94 -14.73 7.41
C SER A 33 -2.12 -15.19 6.57
N ALA A 34 -2.67 -14.32 5.71
CA ALA A 34 -3.73 -14.65 4.77
C ALA A 34 -3.24 -15.64 3.70
N CYS A 35 -2.04 -15.40 3.15
CA CYS A 35 -1.40 -16.30 2.19
C CYS A 35 -1.10 -17.67 2.80
N ALA A 36 -0.63 -17.73 4.06
CA ALA A 36 -0.41 -18.99 4.78
C ALA A 36 -1.71 -19.77 5.03
N LYS A 37 -2.86 -19.09 5.05
CA LYS A 37 -4.20 -19.68 5.18
C LYS A 37 -4.84 -20.02 3.82
N ASN A 38 -4.11 -19.87 2.71
CA ASN A 38 -4.63 -20.03 1.35
C ASN A 38 -5.85 -19.14 1.06
N ILE A 39 -5.88 -17.93 1.63
CA ILE A 39 -6.97 -16.97 1.40
C ILE A 39 -6.61 -16.05 0.23
N PRO A 40 -7.45 -15.96 -0.82
CA PRO A 40 -7.26 -15.00 -1.90
C PRO A 40 -7.30 -13.58 -1.40
N VAL A 41 -6.16 -12.90 -1.48
CA VAL A 41 -6.05 -11.47 -1.15
C VAL A 41 -6.10 -10.64 -2.42
N SER A 42 -7.30 -10.37 -2.91
CA SER A 42 -7.51 -9.48 -4.05
C SER A 42 -7.00 -8.06 -3.76
N GLY A 43 -6.67 -7.31 -4.82
CA GLY A 43 -6.23 -5.91 -4.68
C GLY A 43 -7.24 -5.05 -3.92
N VAL A 44 -8.54 -5.27 -4.14
CA VAL A 44 -9.63 -4.59 -3.43
C VAL A 44 -9.59 -4.92 -1.93
N LEU A 45 -9.48 -6.20 -1.56
CA LEU A 45 -9.39 -6.64 -0.16
C LEU A 45 -8.16 -6.04 0.53
N LEU A 46 -7.03 -5.96 -0.18
CA LEU A 46 -5.82 -5.35 0.32
C LEU A 46 -5.99 -3.84 0.56
N GLN A 47 -6.73 -3.14 -0.31
CA GLN A 47 -7.04 -1.72 -0.14
C GLN A 47 -8.00 -1.47 1.04
N GLU A 48 -9.02 -2.32 1.21
CA GLU A 48 -9.93 -2.23 2.35
C GLU A 48 -9.19 -2.47 3.66
N LYS A 49 -8.37 -3.53 3.73
CA LYS A 49 -7.56 -3.80 4.92
C LYS A 49 -6.58 -2.67 5.21
N ALA A 50 -5.96 -2.08 4.20
CA ALA A 50 -5.08 -0.93 4.36
C ALA A 50 -5.81 0.29 4.92
N ARG A 51 -7.07 0.52 4.51
CA ARG A 51 -7.91 1.58 5.05
C ARG A 51 -8.22 1.33 6.53
N GLU A 52 -8.69 0.14 6.88
CA GLU A 52 -8.97 -0.23 8.27
C GLU A 52 -7.74 -0.07 9.18
N VAL A 53 -6.56 -0.45 8.68
CA VAL A 53 -5.29 -0.31 9.39
C VAL A 53 -4.91 1.17 9.53
N GLY A 54 -5.10 1.98 8.48
CA GLY A 54 -4.89 3.42 8.55
C GLY A 54 -5.80 4.09 9.58
N GLU A 55 -7.10 3.76 9.59
CA GLU A 55 -8.07 4.24 10.58
C GLU A 55 -7.68 3.82 12.00
N SER A 56 -7.28 2.57 12.21
CA SER A 56 -6.84 2.06 13.52
C SER A 56 -5.57 2.75 14.04
N LEU A 57 -4.73 3.25 13.14
CA LEU A 57 -3.52 4.01 13.48
C LEU A 57 -3.77 5.53 13.59
N GLY A 58 -5.03 5.99 13.41
CA GLY A 58 -5.36 7.42 13.41
C GLY A 58 -4.87 8.17 12.17
N LEU A 59 -4.53 7.46 11.09
CA LEU A 59 -4.05 8.00 9.83
C LEU A 59 -5.24 8.20 8.88
N GLU A 60 -6.17 9.09 9.24
CA GLU A 60 -7.38 9.39 8.45
C GLU A 60 -7.06 10.01 7.07
N THR A 61 -5.86 10.57 6.92
CA THR A 61 -5.33 11.12 5.66
C THR A 61 -4.86 10.02 4.70
N PHE A 62 -4.66 8.79 5.19
CA PHE A 62 -4.19 7.69 4.38
C PHE A 62 -5.26 7.25 3.38
N LYS A 63 -4.91 7.33 2.10
CA LYS A 63 -5.74 6.80 1.01
C LYS A 63 -5.07 5.57 0.43
N ALA A 64 -5.76 4.43 0.55
CA ALA A 64 -5.44 3.19 -0.14
C ALA A 64 -5.75 3.28 -1.66
N SER A 65 -5.28 4.34 -2.32
CA SER A 65 -5.47 4.60 -3.73
C SER A 65 -4.77 3.54 -4.59
N ASN A 66 -5.17 3.42 -5.86
CA ASN A 66 -4.53 2.51 -6.81
C ASN A 66 -3.01 2.75 -6.90
N GLY A 67 -2.55 4.01 -6.90
CA GLY A 67 -1.12 4.34 -6.91
C GLY A 67 -0.38 3.95 -5.62
N TRP A 68 -1.06 3.83 -4.47
CA TRP A 68 -0.45 3.26 -3.26
C TRP A 68 -0.37 1.73 -3.38
N LEU A 69 -1.43 1.08 -3.87
CA LEU A 69 -1.48 -0.36 -4.09
C LEU A 69 -0.38 -0.83 -5.04
N GLU A 70 -0.16 -0.11 -6.15
CA GLU A 70 0.95 -0.40 -7.08
C GLU A 70 2.31 -0.28 -6.40
N LYS A 71 2.54 0.79 -5.64
CA LYS A 71 3.79 0.97 -4.88
C LYS A 71 4.00 -0.13 -3.84
N PHE A 72 2.95 -0.52 -3.12
CA PHE A 72 2.99 -1.61 -2.14
C PHE A 72 3.39 -2.92 -2.83
N ARG A 73 2.78 -3.23 -3.98
CA ARG A 73 3.13 -4.41 -4.78
C ARG A 73 4.56 -4.37 -5.26
N THR A 74 5.03 -3.24 -5.81
CA THR A 74 6.41 -3.10 -6.29
C THR A 74 7.42 -3.23 -5.15
N ARG A 75 7.15 -2.66 -3.97
CA ARG A 75 8.03 -2.76 -2.80
C ARG A 75 8.18 -4.19 -2.28
N HIS A 76 7.09 -4.94 -2.30
CA HIS A 76 7.02 -6.29 -1.73
C HIS A 76 7.08 -7.41 -2.78
N ASN A 77 7.32 -7.04 -4.04
CA ASN A 77 7.34 -7.96 -5.18
C ASN A 77 6.08 -8.84 -5.29
N ILE A 78 4.91 -8.29 -4.94
CA ILE A 78 3.64 -9.02 -4.99
C ILE A 78 3.12 -8.98 -6.43
N SER A 79 3.23 -10.10 -7.14
CA SER A 79 2.64 -10.26 -8.47
C SER A 79 1.13 -10.55 -8.37
N PHE A 80 0.38 -10.20 -9.42
CA PHE A 80 -1.05 -10.56 -9.55
C PHE A 80 -1.27 -12.07 -9.38
N LYS A 81 -0.34 -12.91 -9.85
CA LYS A 81 -0.36 -14.37 -9.62
C LYS A 81 -0.20 -14.81 -8.17
N GLN A 82 0.38 -13.97 -7.31
CA GLN A 82 0.65 -14.27 -5.90
C GLN A 82 -0.46 -13.76 -4.97
N ILE A 83 -1.49 -13.13 -5.54
CA ILE A 83 -2.76 -12.95 -4.85
C ILE A 83 -3.31 -14.36 -4.63
N CYS A 84 -3.15 -14.85 -3.41
CA CYS A 84 -3.22 -16.27 -3.05
C CYS A 84 -4.62 -16.89 -3.21
N GLY A 85 -5.08 -17.12 -4.43
CA GLY A 85 -6.33 -17.83 -4.71
C GLY A 85 -6.90 -17.52 -6.10
N GLU A 86 -6.02 -17.41 -7.08
CA GLU A 86 -6.38 -17.82 -8.44
C GLU A 86 -5.70 -19.19 -8.65
N GLU A 87 -6.30 -20.22 -8.07
CA GLU A 87 -6.13 -21.56 -8.59
C GLU A 87 -6.49 -21.53 -10.07
N ASN A 88 -5.50 -21.78 -10.93
CA ASN A 88 -5.74 -22.01 -12.34
C ASN A 88 -6.54 -23.32 -12.41
N LEU A 89 -7.86 -23.21 -12.55
CA LEU A 89 -8.65 -24.26 -13.20
C LEU A 89 -8.33 -24.24 -14.70
#